data_AF-A0A521H531-F1
#
_entry.id   AF-A0A521H531-F1
#
_cell.length_a   1.000
_cell.length_b   1.000
_cell.length_c   1.000
_cell.angle_alpha   90.00
_cell.angle_beta   90.00
_cell.angle_gamma   90.00
#
_symmetry.space_group_name_H-M   'P 1'
#
loop_
_entity.id
_entity.type
_entity.pdbx_description
1 polymer ?
#
loop_
_entity_poly.entity_id
_entity_poly.type
_entity_poly.pdbx_seq_one_letter_code
_entity_poly.pdbx_strand_id
1 'polypeptide(L)'
;MSEVFFCNVCDQSVPLVEIEDGAAARVEGRVVCRQCLALLAQASGAATRRGGGWVALVLGVLALAAAGLAWYDQEGKRDAVAAELRAELGEVRVQLRAAAAQQQERGARESEERALIGNQVAALRDEVAQARMQGEQRAAALALSLEALAPVGGQLDQLRGRLDDVEATLSVVEDRQRAMRSAQDSLRDQVGALSEQLSAQRSAQAQEEAGAAASFPPEVAALLRDLQHEDGRVRYDALEKLEKLRDPRLLPHVYPLLADPYEFVRFLAASLLGDWGARAATPHLIETLLDEKNFVRAAAASSLRRITGQTIPFDKDAPEDERRKSYEAWKLWWQENGEAFLKAEP
;
A
#
# COMPACT_ATOMS: atom_id res chain seq x y z
N MET A 1 45.20 60.41 0.65
CA MET A 1 45.87 59.44 -0.22
C MET A 1 47.30 59.91 -0.37
N SER A 2 48.26 59.20 0.23
CA SER A 2 49.68 59.53 0.09
C SER A 2 50.15 59.15 -1.31
N GLU A 3 50.58 60.14 -2.11
CA GLU A 3 51.16 59.92 -3.43
C GLU A 3 52.52 59.21 -3.29
N VAL A 4 52.71 58.10 -4.01
CA VAL A 4 53.94 57.30 -4.01
C VAL A 4 54.67 57.57 -5.32
N PHE A 5 55.92 58.03 -5.24
CA PHE A 5 56.79 58.25 -6.40
C PHE A 5 57.75 57.08 -6.58
N PHE A 6 58.33 56.91 -7.76
CA PHE A 6 59.34 55.87 -8.04
C PHE A 6 60.62 56.50 -8.57
N CYS A 7 61.77 56.00 -8.12
CA CYS A 7 63.06 56.51 -8.57
C CYS A 7 63.33 56.09 -10.02
N ASN A 8 63.61 57.05 -10.91
CA ASN A 8 63.89 56.78 -12.32
C ASN A 8 65.22 56.06 -12.60
N VAL A 9 66.03 55.79 -11.57
CA VAL A 9 67.34 55.13 -11.70
C VAL A 9 67.30 53.68 -11.20
N CYS A 10 66.65 53.44 -10.05
CA CYS A 10 66.60 52.11 -9.42
C CYS A 10 65.19 51.52 -9.29
N ASP A 11 64.17 52.22 -9.75
CA ASP A 11 62.74 51.84 -9.76
C ASP A 11 62.13 51.49 -8.39
N GLN A 12 62.79 51.91 -7.31
CA GLN A 12 62.26 51.76 -5.95
C GLN A 12 61.30 52.89 -5.59
N SER A 13 60.31 52.59 -4.73
CA SER A 13 59.36 53.57 -4.21
C SER A 13 60.07 54.62 -3.36
N VAL A 14 59.83 55.90 -3.66
CA VAL A 14 60.32 57.07 -2.95
C VAL A 14 59.13 57.73 -2.25
N PRO A 15 59.10 57.73 -0.90
CA PRO A 15 58.08 58.45 -0.13
C PRO A 15 58.16 59.97 -0.38
N LEU A 16 57.01 60.65 -0.42
CA LEU A 16 56.96 62.11 -0.63
C LEU A 16 57.78 62.90 0.41
N VAL A 17 57.83 62.43 1.66
CA VAL A 17 58.61 63.04 2.74
C VAL A 17 60.10 63.14 2.39
N GLU A 18 60.66 62.18 1.67
CA GLU A 18 62.07 62.22 1.26
C GLU A 18 62.35 63.27 0.18
N ILE A 19 61.35 63.65 -0.61
CA ILE A 19 61.45 64.71 -1.62
C ILE A 19 61.34 66.08 -0.94
N GLU A 20 60.45 66.21 0.05
CA GLU A 20 60.23 67.46 0.79
C GLU A 20 61.40 67.81 1.71
N ASP A 21 61.99 66.83 2.39
CA ASP A 21 63.15 67.01 3.26
C ASP A 21 64.49 67.06 2.48
N GLY A 22 64.44 67.03 1.14
CA GLY A 22 65.60 67.19 0.26
C GLY A 22 66.55 65.98 0.21
N ALA A 23 66.14 64.84 0.76
CA ALA A 23 66.92 63.59 0.72
C ALA A 23 66.88 62.91 -0.66
N ALA A 24 65.80 63.10 -1.42
CA ALA A 24 65.66 62.71 -2.82
C ALA A 24 65.48 63.98 -3.69
N ALA A 25 66.05 64.00 -4.89
CA ALA A 25 65.96 65.17 -5.77
C ALA A 25 64.93 64.94 -6.88
N ARG A 26 64.14 65.98 -7.15
CA ARG A 26 63.26 66.04 -8.32
C ARG A 26 63.84 67.04 -9.33
N VAL A 27 64.32 66.56 -10.47
CA VAL A 27 64.93 67.38 -11.51
C VAL A 27 64.18 67.12 -12.82
N GLU A 28 63.61 68.18 -13.42
CA GLU A 28 62.88 68.13 -14.70
C GLU A 28 61.82 67.00 -14.79
N GLY A 29 61.09 66.77 -13.71
CA GLY A 29 60.02 65.77 -13.66
C GLY A 29 60.47 64.32 -13.35
N ARG A 30 61.77 64.08 -13.18
CA ARG A 30 62.32 62.77 -12.76
C ARG A 30 62.70 62.80 -11.29
N VAL A 31 62.46 61.69 -10.58
CA VAL A 31 62.76 61.51 -9.16
C VAL A 31 63.99 60.62 -9.01
N VAL A 32 64.99 61.10 -8.27
CA VAL A 32 66.23 60.36 -7.97
C VAL A 32 66.34 60.18 -6.46
N CYS A 33 66.42 58.93 -6.00
CA CYS A 33 66.51 58.63 -4.57
C CYS A 33 67.88 59.02 -3.98
N ARG A 34 67.93 59.10 -2.64
CA ARG A 34 69.11 59.49 -1.87
C ARG A 34 70.37 58.70 -2.22
N GLN A 35 70.27 57.38 -2.38
CA GLN A 35 71.43 56.54 -2.72
C GLN A 35 71.99 56.86 -4.10
N CYS A 36 71.14 57.13 -5.09
CA CYS A 36 71.57 57.46 -6.45
C CYS A 36 72.20 58.87 -6.54
N LEU A 37 71.74 59.83 -5.73
CA LEU A 37 72.35 61.17 -5.65
C LEU A 37 73.76 61.16 -5.04
N ALA A 38 73.96 60.37 -3.98
CA ALA A 38 75.26 60.24 -3.33
C ALA A 38 76.34 59.67 -4.27
N LEU A 39 75.94 58.75 -5.16
CA LEU A 39 76.84 58.17 -6.18
C LEU A 39 77.20 59.17 -7.29
N LEU A 40 76.31 60.10 -7.63
CA LEU A 40 76.57 61.13 -8.64
C LEU A 40 77.41 62.30 -8.12
N ALA A 41 77.33 62.62 -6.83
CA ALA A 41 78.09 63.69 -6.20
C ALA A 41 79.59 63.36 -6.03
N GLN A 42 79.97 62.08 -5.98
CA GLN A 42 81.37 61.66 -5.82
C GLN A 42 82.21 61.80 -7.11
N ALA A 43 81.59 62.14 -8.24
CA ALA A 43 82.26 62.22 -9.54
C ALA A 43 82.76 63.62 -9.96
N SER A 44 82.51 64.69 -9.19
CA SER A 44 82.70 66.08 -9.67
C SER A 44 83.56 67.02 -8.77
N GLY A 45 84.36 66.46 -7.87
CA GLY A 45 85.13 67.23 -6.88
C GLY A 45 86.58 67.58 -7.24
N ALA A 46 86.81 68.89 -7.42
CA ALA A 46 88.04 69.65 -7.13
C ALA A 46 89.07 69.90 -8.26
N ALA A 47 89.00 71.13 -8.77
CA ALA A 47 89.94 71.81 -9.64
C ALA A 47 90.76 72.90 -8.89
N THR A 48 91.78 73.43 -9.57
CA THR A 48 92.45 74.77 -9.42
C THR A 48 93.65 74.87 -8.45
N ARG A 49 94.72 75.67 -8.65
CA ARG A 49 94.99 76.85 -9.52
C ARG A 49 96.50 77.25 -9.53
N ARG A 50 96.96 77.84 -10.65
CA ARG A 50 97.94 78.96 -10.89
C ARG A 50 99.19 79.13 -9.98
N GLY A 51 100.39 79.46 -10.47
CA GLY A 51 100.84 79.89 -11.79
C GLY A 51 102.18 80.66 -11.72
N GLY A 52 102.77 80.97 -12.89
CA GLY A 52 103.86 81.93 -13.09
C GLY A 52 105.26 81.31 -12.99
N GLY A 53 106.07 81.22 -14.04
CA GLY A 53 106.20 82.11 -15.18
C GLY A 53 107.62 82.65 -15.16
N TRP A 54 108.24 82.70 -16.34
CA TRP A 54 109.66 82.94 -16.60
C TRP A 54 110.48 81.67 -16.67
N VAL A 55 111.30 81.58 -17.71
CA VAL A 55 112.63 80.99 -17.55
C VAL A 55 112.65 79.46 -17.31
N ALA A 56 111.60 78.68 -17.54
CA ALA A 56 110.93 78.43 -18.83
C ALA A 56 111.81 78.52 -20.11
N LEU A 57 113.13 78.75 -20.01
CA LEU A 57 114.07 78.72 -21.13
C LEU A 57 115.19 77.72 -20.90
N VAL A 58 115.51 77.38 -19.64
CA VAL A 58 116.54 76.38 -19.30
C VAL A 58 115.94 74.98 -19.09
N LEU A 59 114.72 74.90 -18.54
CA LEU A 59 113.98 73.64 -18.39
C LEU A 59 113.44 73.08 -19.71
N GLY A 60 113.34 73.86 -20.80
CA GLY A 60 112.81 73.38 -22.08
C GLY A 60 113.66 72.28 -22.74
N VAL A 61 114.98 72.33 -22.56
CA VAL A 61 115.90 71.32 -23.12
C VAL A 61 115.93 70.05 -22.26
N LEU A 62 115.89 70.18 -20.94
CA LEU A 62 115.75 69.03 -20.03
C LEU A 62 114.34 68.44 -20.03
N ALA A 63 113.30 69.24 -20.30
CA ALA A 63 111.92 68.77 -20.39
C ALA A 63 111.65 67.98 -21.67
N LEU A 64 112.38 68.17 -22.77
CA LEU A 64 112.23 67.30 -23.95
C LEU A 64 112.94 65.94 -23.75
N ALA A 65 114.07 65.91 -23.03
CA ALA A 65 114.74 64.66 -22.64
C ALA A 65 113.99 63.91 -21.51
N ALA A 66 113.50 64.65 -20.52
CA ALA A 66 112.66 64.12 -19.44
C ALA A 66 111.24 63.83 -19.92
N ALA A 67 110.68 64.52 -20.93
CA ALA A 67 109.44 64.11 -21.56
C ALA A 67 109.66 62.88 -22.44
N GLY A 68 110.83 62.68 -23.07
CA GLY A 68 111.14 61.42 -23.75
C GLY A 68 111.20 60.22 -22.78
N LEU A 69 111.86 60.40 -21.63
CA LEU A 69 111.96 59.38 -20.57
C LEU A 69 110.68 59.24 -19.73
N ALA A 70 109.95 60.33 -19.49
CA ALA A 70 108.66 60.32 -18.79
C ALA A 70 107.53 59.88 -19.70
N TRP A 71 107.59 60.09 -21.02
CA TRP A 71 106.66 59.50 -21.99
C TRP A 71 106.91 57.99 -22.09
N TYR A 72 108.17 57.54 -22.06
CA TYR A 72 108.53 56.11 -21.95
C TYR A 72 108.09 55.47 -20.61
N ASP A 73 108.25 56.17 -19.48
CA ASP A 73 107.77 55.75 -18.14
C ASP A 73 106.25 55.87 -17.99
N GLN A 74 105.61 56.81 -18.71
CA GLN A 74 104.15 57.02 -18.72
C GLN A 74 103.45 56.02 -19.65
N GLU A 75 104.07 55.56 -20.74
CA GLU A 75 103.60 54.41 -21.53
C GLU A 75 103.69 53.12 -20.70
N GLY A 76 104.80 52.89 -19.97
CA GLY A 76 104.95 51.74 -19.06
C GLY A 76 103.96 51.74 -17.89
N LYS A 77 103.69 52.90 -17.27
CA LYS A 77 102.64 53.05 -16.24
C LYS A 77 101.23 52.97 -16.82
N ARG A 78 101.00 53.44 -18.04
CA ARG A 78 99.72 53.27 -18.76
C ARG A 78 99.47 51.81 -19.10
N ASP A 79 100.50 51.07 -19.51
CA ASP A 79 100.40 49.64 -19.78
C ASP A 79 100.19 48.83 -18.50
N ALA A 80 100.83 49.22 -17.40
CA ALA A 80 100.62 48.62 -16.08
C ALA A 80 99.20 48.91 -15.54
N VAL A 81 98.74 50.16 -15.59
CA VAL A 81 97.36 50.54 -15.21
C VAL A 81 96.34 49.91 -16.15
N ALA A 82 96.62 49.80 -17.45
CA ALA A 82 95.76 49.10 -18.39
C ALA A 82 95.78 47.59 -18.16
N ALA A 83 96.88 47.00 -17.70
CA ALA A 83 96.95 45.59 -17.31
C ALA A 83 96.14 45.33 -16.03
N GLU A 84 96.27 46.18 -15.02
CA GLU A 84 95.49 46.12 -13.77
C GLU A 84 93.99 46.29 -14.06
N LEU A 85 93.61 47.30 -14.84
CA LEU A 85 92.23 47.50 -15.29
C LEU A 85 91.71 46.33 -16.13
N ARG A 86 92.54 45.71 -16.98
CA ARG A 86 92.15 44.49 -17.73
C ARG A 86 91.98 43.30 -16.80
N ALA A 87 92.77 43.17 -15.74
CA ALA A 87 92.67 42.12 -14.74
C ALA A 87 91.39 42.29 -13.90
N GLU A 88 91.16 43.49 -13.36
CA GLU A 88 89.95 43.87 -12.62
C GLU A 88 88.69 43.74 -13.49
N LEU A 89 88.70 44.23 -14.73
CA LEU A 89 87.61 44.01 -15.69
C LEU A 89 87.44 42.53 -16.05
N GLY A 90 88.52 41.75 -16.02
CA GLY A 90 88.50 40.30 -16.20
C GLY A 90 87.78 39.62 -15.04
N GLU A 91 88.10 39.98 -13.80
CA GLU A 91 87.48 39.45 -12.59
C GLU A 91 85.99 39.84 -12.51
N VAL A 92 85.66 41.11 -12.72
CA VAL A 92 84.27 41.59 -12.79
C VAL A 92 83.49 40.86 -13.90
N ARG A 93 84.10 40.61 -15.06
CA ARG A 93 83.46 39.86 -16.15
C ARG A 93 83.19 38.40 -15.77
N VAL A 94 84.09 37.76 -15.00
CA VAL A 94 83.88 36.40 -14.49
C VAL A 94 82.75 36.39 -13.46
N GLN A 95 82.75 37.33 -12.50
CA GLN A 95 81.69 37.44 -11.49
C GLN A 95 80.32 37.71 -12.12
N LEU A 96 80.23 38.59 -13.13
CA LEU A 96 78.98 38.85 -13.86
C LEU A 96 78.47 37.61 -14.62
N ARG A 97 79.37 36.84 -15.24
CA ARG A 97 78.99 35.58 -15.90
C ARG A 97 78.49 34.54 -14.89
N ALA A 98 79.16 34.42 -13.74
CA ALA A 98 78.73 33.53 -12.67
C ALA A 98 77.37 33.93 -12.08
N ALA A 99 77.14 35.22 -11.84
CA ALA A 99 75.86 35.74 -11.36
C ALA A 99 74.74 35.55 -12.39
N ALA A 100 75.01 35.76 -13.68
CA ALA A 100 74.04 35.50 -14.75
C ALA A 100 73.68 34.02 -14.86
N ALA A 101 74.66 33.11 -14.76
CA ALA A 101 74.41 31.67 -14.73
C ALA A 101 73.59 31.25 -13.51
N GLN A 102 73.90 31.78 -12.32
CA GLN A 102 73.14 31.51 -11.10
C GLN A 102 71.68 32.02 -11.21
N GLN A 103 71.47 33.18 -11.81
CA GLN A 103 70.13 33.72 -12.03
C GLN A 103 69.33 32.88 -13.03
N GLN A 104 69.98 32.38 -14.08
CA GLN A 104 69.36 31.48 -15.05
C GLN A 104 68.97 30.14 -14.42
N GLU A 105 69.83 29.56 -13.58
CA GLU A 105 69.50 28.32 -12.84
C GLU A 105 68.35 28.51 -11.85
N ARG A 106 68.31 29.64 -11.12
CA ARG A 106 67.17 29.98 -10.24
C ARG A 106 65.88 30.11 -11.03
N GLY A 107 65.89 30.84 -12.14
CA GLY A 107 64.73 30.98 -13.02
C GLY A 107 64.25 29.65 -13.59
N ALA A 108 65.17 28.74 -13.95
CA ALA A 108 64.84 27.40 -14.40
C ALA A 108 64.15 26.58 -13.28
N ARG A 109 64.70 26.57 -12.06
CA ARG A 109 64.11 25.87 -10.90
C ARG A 109 62.72 26.41 -10.55
N GLU A 110 62.55 27.73 -10.52
CA GLU A 110 61.24 28.35 -10.27
C GLU A 110 60.23 28.01 -11.37
N SER A 111 60.67 27.93 -12.63
CA SER A 111 59.79 27.54 -13.74
C SER A 111 59.35 26.08 -13.65
N GLU A 112 60.25 25.18 -13.22
CA GLU A 112 59.99 23.77 -13.00
C GLU A 112 59.03 23.56 -11.83
N GLU A 113 59.24 24.26 -10.71
CA GLU A 113 58.35 24.24 -9.55
C GLU A 113 56.96 24.77 -9.89
N ARG A 114 56.87 25.88 -10.64
CA ARG A 114 55.58 26.40 -11.14
C ARG A 114 54.88 25.43 -12.08
N ALA A 115 55.62 24.73 -12.94
CA ALA A 115 55.05 23.72 -13.82
C ALA A 115 54.51 22.52 -13.01
N LEU A 116 55.24 22.07 -11.98
CA LEU A 116 54.79 21.00 -11.08
C LEU A 116 53.51 21.39 -10.35
N ILE A 117 53.47 22.58 -9.74
CA ILE A 117 52.28 23.11 -9.06
C ILE A 117 51.12 23.24 -10.06
N GLY A 118 51.37 23.73 -11.28
CA GLY A 118 50.38 23.83 -12.33
C GLY A 118 49.77 22.47 -12.70
N ASN A 119 50.60 21.44 -12.84
CA ASN A 119 50.16 20.08 -13.11
C ASN A 119 49.35 19.49 -11.94
N GLN A 120 49.77 19.72 -10.70
CA GLN A 120 49.01 19.27 -9.51
C GLN A 120 47.65 19.96 -9.40
N VAL A 121 47.58 21.26 -9.65
CA VAL A 121 46.31 22.01 -9.65
C VAL A 121 45.38 21.53 -10.76
N ALA A 122 45.93 21.23 -11.95
CA ALA A 122 45.15 20.65 -13.05
C ALA A 122 44.60 19.27 -12.67
N ALA A 123 45.43 18.39 -12.11
CA ALA A 123 45.00 17.06 -11.65
C ALA A 123 43.90 17.15 -10.57
N LEU A 124 44.08 18.02 -9.56
CA LEU A 124 43.06 18.23 -8.53
C LEU A 124 41.75 18.78 -9.09
N ARG A 125 41.82 19.66 -10.10
CA ARG A 125 40.62 20.18 -10.78
C ARG A 125 39.87 19.06 -11.50
N ASP A 126 40.59 18.16 -12.17
CA ASP A 126 40.00 17.02 -12.85
C ASP A 126 39.38 16.03 -11.86
N GLU A 127 40.05 15.75 -10.73
CA GLU A 127 39.50 14.91 -9.65
C GLU A 127 38.22 15.51 -9.06
N VAL A 128 38.20 16.81 -8.78
CA VAL A 128 36.99 17.50 -8.29
C VAL A 128 35.86 17.46 -9.32
N ALA A 129 36.17 17.64 -10.60
CA ALA A 129 35.18 17.54 -11.67
C ALA A 129 34.59 16.12 -11.78
N GLN A 130 35.43 15.09 -11.68
CA GLN A 130 34.99 13.68 -11.67
C GLN A 130 34.14 13.36 -10.44
N ALA A 131 34.57 13.79 -9.24
CA ALA A 131 33.82 13.59 -8.00
C ALA A 131 32.44 14.26 -8.06
N ARG A 132 32.36 15.46 -8.64
CA ARG A 132 31.09 16.17 -8.86
C ARG A 132 30.18 15.40 -9.82
N MET A 133 30.71 14.96 -10.96
CA MET A 133 29.94 14.17 -11.93
C MET A 133 29.40 12.87 -11.31
N GLN A 134 30.23 12.15 -10.54
CA GLN A 134 29.79 10.94 -9.82
C GLN A 134 28.72 11.27 -8.77
N GLY A 135 28.87 12.40 -8.07
CA GLY A 135 27.87 12.89 -7.12
C GLY A 135 26.52 13.17 -7.78
N GLU A 136 26.53 13.87 -8.92
CA GLU A 136 25.33 14.17 -9.72
C GLU A 136 24.67 12.88 -10.24
N GLN A 137 25.46 11.91 -10.72
CA GLN A 137 24.94 10.61 -11.15
C GLN A 137 24.32 9.81 -9.99
N ARG A 138 24.96 9.79 -8.81
CA ARG A 138 24.42 9.11 -7.62
C ARG A 138 23.14 9.79 -7.13
N ALA A 139 23.10 11.12 -7.12
CA ALA A 139 21.90 11.87 -6.76
C ALA A 139 20.74 11.57 -7.72
N ALA A 140 21.00 11.53 -9.03
CA ALA A 140 20.01 11.15 -10.03
C ALA A 140 19.51 9.70 -9.84
N ALA A 141 20.42 8.75 -9.57
CA ALA A 141 20.06 7.36 -9.29
C ALA A 141 19.20 7.21 -8.02
N LEU A 142 19.51 7.98 -6.96
CA LEU A 142 18.72 8.01 -5.73
C LEU A 142 17.34 8.64 -5.98
N ALA A 143 17.25 9.71 -6.76
CA ALA A 143 15.97 10.34 -7.12
C ALA A 143 15.05 9.36 -7.85
N LEU A 144 15.57 8.63 -8.86
CA LEU A 144 14.82 7.59 -9.56
C LEU A 144 14.38 6.45 -8.62
N SER A 145 15.25 6.06 -7.68
CA SER A 145 14.91 5.04 -6.69
C SER A 145 13.79 5.49 -5.75
N LEU A 146 13.77 6.77 -5.36
CA LEU A 146 12.70 7.35 -4.55
C LEU A 146 11.38 7.44 -5.32
N GLU A 147 11.43 7.84 -6.60
CA GLU A 147 10.25 7.83 -7.47
C GLU A 147 9.67 6.42 -7.65
N ALA A 148 10.53 5.40 -7.77
CA ALA A 148 10.12 4.01 -7.85
C ALA A 148 9.43 3.49 -6.56
N LEU A 149 9.66 4.13 -5.42
CA LEU A 149 8.99 3.82 -4.15
C LEU A 149 7.63 4.52 -3.98
N ALA A 150 7.35 5.59 -4.73
CA ALA A 150 6.08 6.31 -4.63
C ALA A 150 4.84 5.42 -4.84
N PRO A 151 4.81 4.47 -5.81
CA PRO A 151 3.68 3.55 -5.98
C PRO A 151 3.44 2.66 -4.76
N VAL A 152 4.49 2.31 -4.00
CA VAL A 152 4.38 1.47 -2.79
C VAL A 152 3.59 2.19 -1.71
N GLY A 153 3.76 3.52 -1.58
CA GLY A 153 2.95 4.33 -0.67
C GLY A 153 1.46 4.26 -1.03
N GLY A 154 1.13 4.44 -2.31
CA GLY A 154 -0.25 4.33 -2.79
C GLY A 154 -0.85 2.94 -2.60
N GLN A 155 -0.05 1.87 -2.78
CA GLN A 155 -0.48 0.50 -2.49
C GLN A 155 -0.76 0.28 -1.00
N LEU A 156 0.05 0.85 -0.10
CA LEU A 156 -0.18 0.78 1.34
C LEU A 156 -1.45 1.52 1.75
N ASP A 157 -1.69 2.71 1.20
CA ASP A 157 -2.92 3.48 1.46
C ASP A 157 -4.15 2.75 0.94
N GLN A 158 -4.06 2.13 -0.24
CA GLN A 158 -5.14 1.30 -0.79
C GLN A 158 -5.41 0.07 0.09
N LEU A 159 -4.37 -0.61 0.58
CA LEU A 159 -4.52 -1.74 1.50
C LEU A 159 -5.14 -1.31 2.83
N ARG A 160 -4.75 -0.14 3.34
CA ARG A 160 -5.36 0.45 4.54
C ARG A 160 -6.85 0.70 4.35
N GLY A 161 -7.25 1.36 3.26
CA GLY A 161 -8.67 1.59 2.97
C GLY A 161 -9.47 0.29 2.84
N ARG A 162 -8.88 -0.75 2.23
CA ARG A 162 -9.52 -2.08 2.16
C ARG A 162 -9.66 -2.75 3.54
N LEU A 163 -8.71 -2.55 4.45
CA LEU A 163 -8.80 -3.07 5.81
C LEU A 163 -9.90 -2.34 6.60
N ASP A 164 -9.97 -1.02 6.48
CA ASP A 164 -11.01 -0.20 7.10
C ASP A 164 -12.42 -0.62 6.60
N ASP A 165 -12.57 -0.87 5.30
CA ASP A 165 -13.82 -1.39 4.71
C ASP A 165 -14.18 -2.77 5.27
N VAL A 166 -13.19 -3.68 5.38
CA VAL A 166 -13.41 -5.03 5.94
C VAL A 166 -13.84 -4.93 7.40
N GLU A 167 -13.21 -4.08 8.20
CA GLU A 167 -13.59 -3.86 9.60
C GLU A 167 -15.01 -3.31 9.73
N ALA A 168 -15.39 -2.34 8.90
CA ALA A 168 -16.75 -1.83 8.84
C ALA A 168 -17.76 -2.93 8.50
N THR A 169 -17.47 -3.76 7.48
CA THR A 169 -18.36 -4.88 7.13
C THR A 169 -18.46 -5.94 8.23
N LEU A 170 -17.36 -6.20 8.95
CA LEU A 170 -17.34 -7.17 10.05
C LEU A 170 -18.26 -6.73 11.18
N SER A 171 -18.21 -5.44 11.57
CA SER A 171 -19.10 -4.91 12.61
C SER A 171 -20.58 -5.06 12.27
N VAL A 172 -20.97 -4.79 11.01
CA VAL A 172 -22.35 -4.97 10.53
C VAL A 172 -22.76 -6.45 10.56
N VAL A 173 -21.85 -7.36 10.20
CA VAL A 173 -22.13 -8.81 10.25
C VAL A 173 -22.30 -9.28 11.70
N GLU A 174 -21.47 -8.81 12.62
CA GLU A 174 -21.57 -9.13 14.05
C GLU A 174 -22.89 -8.62 14.66
N ASP A 175 -23.31 -7.40 14.32
CA ASP A 175 -24.60 -6.84 14.73
C ASP A 175 -25.78 -7.68 14.21
N ARG A 176 -25.71 -8.06 12.92
CA ARG A 176 -26.74 -8.90 12.31
C ARG A 176 -26.77 -10.30 12.93
N GLN A 177 -25.61 -10.87 13.28
CA GLN A 177 -25.54 -12.16 13.94
C GLN A 177 -26.12 -12.10 15.35
N ARG A 178 -25.86 -11.01 16.10
CA ARG A 178 -26.49 -10.77 17.42
C ARG A 178 -28.01 -10.67 17.30
N ALA A 179 -28.50 -9.87 16.35
CA ALA A 179 -29.93 -9.73 16.09
C ALA A 179 -30.58 -11.08 15.73
N MET A 180 -29.94 -11.86 14.86
CA MET A 180 -30.44 -13.18 14.46
C MET A 180 -30.53 -14.16 15.63
N ARG A 181 -29.53 -14.19 16.52
CA ARG A 181 -29.57 -15.03 17.74
C ARG A 181 -30.73 -14.61 18.65
N SER A 182 -30.90 -13.31 18.88
CA SER A 182 -32.02 -12.81 19.71
C SER A 182 -33.40 -13.15 19.11
N ALA A 183 -33.51 -13.13 17.77
CA ALA A 183 -34.74 -13.53 17.08
C ALA A 183 -35.00 -15.04 17.19
N GLN A 184 -33.95 -15.87 17.10
CA GLN A 184 -34.06 -17.32 17.29
C GLN A 184 -34.49 -17.69 18.71
N ASP A 185 -33.94 -17.02 19.72
CA ASP A 185 -34.32 -17.26 21.11
C ASP A 185 -35.78 -16.82 21.36
N SER A 186 -36.18 -15.66 20.86
CA SER A 186 -37.59 -15.21 20.93
C SER A 186 -38.55 -16.19 20.23
N LEU A 187 -38.18 -16.72 19.07
CA LEU A 187 -38.99 -17.72 18.37
C LEU A 187 -39.09 -19.03 19.17
N ARG A 188 -37.98 -19.48 19.78
CA ARG A 188 -37.97 -20.66 20.65
C ARG A 188 -38.92 -20.48 21.82
N ASP A 189 -38.91 -19.32 22.47
CA ASP A 189 -39.79 -19.02 23.59
C ASP A 189 -41.27 -18.98 23.16
N GLN A 190 -41.57 -18.37 22.01
CA GLN A 190 -42.92 -18.36 21.43
C GLN A 190 -43.42 -19.78 21.10
N VAL A 191 -42.57 -20.63 20.51
CA VAL A 191 -42.90 -22.02 20.23
C VAL A 191 -43.17 -22.78 21.54
N GLY A 192 -42.35 -22.55 22.57
CA GLY A 192 -42.56 -23.10 23.91
C GLY A 192 -43.93 -22.71 24.47
N ALA A 193 -44.25 -21.43 24.48
CA ALA A 193 -45.53 -20.91 24.97
C ALA A 193 -46.73 -21.45 24.18
N LEU A 194 -46.65 -21.50 22.85
CA LEU A 194 -47.70 -22.06 22.00
C LEU A 194 -47.88 -23.57 22.24
N SER A 195 -46.80 -24.31 22.43
CA SER A 195 -46.87 -25.74 22.73
C SER A 195 -47.57 -26.02 24.06
N GLU A 196 -47.30 -25.19 25.08
CA GLU A 196 -47.94 -25.28 26.38
C GLU A 196 -49.43 -24.95 26.29
N GLN A 197 -49.79 -23.87 25.58
CA GLN A 197 -51.19 -23.50 25.31
C GLN A 197 -51.95 -24.62 24.58
N LEU A 198 -51.34 -25.21 23.54
CA LEU A 198 -51.97 -26.30 22.80
C LEU A 198 -52.17 -27.55 23.67
N SER A 199 -51.20 -27.86 24.54
CA SER A 199 -51.32 -28.97 25.48
C SER A 199 -52.45 -28.74 26.49
N ALA A 200 -52.59 -27.51 27.01
CA ALA A 200 -53.66 -27.12 27.90
C ALA A 200 -55.03 -27.22 27.19
N GLN A 201 -55.14 -26.71 25.96
CA GLN A 201 -56.36 -26.78 25.17
C GLN A 201 -56.78 -28.22 24.87
N ARG A 202 -55.84 -29.08 24.48
CA ARG A 202 -56.10 -30.51 24.27
C ARG A 202 -56.56 -31.22 25.53
N SER A 203 -55.97 -30.89 26.69
CA SER A 203 -56.40 -31.46 27.97
C SER A 203 -57.81 -31.02 28.36
N ALA A 204 -58.17 -29.76 28.11
CA ALA A 204 -59.50 -29.23 28.34
C ALA A 204 -60.55 -29.87 27.41
N GLN A 205 -60.22 -30.01 26.12
CA GLN A 205 -61.05 -30.73 25.15
C GLN A 205 -61.23 -32.20 25.54
N ALA A 206 -60.16 -32.88 25.95
CA ALA A 206 -60.25 -34.26 26.42
C ALA A 206 -61.14 -34.41 27.67
N GLN A 207 -61.17 -33.40 28.55
CA GLN A 207 -62.06 -33.38 29.73
C GLN A 207 -63.52 -33.09 29.36
N GLU A 208 -63.77 -32.18 28.41
CA GLU A 208 -65.12 -31.93 27.88
C GLU A 208 -65.66 -33.12 27.10
N GLU A 209 -64.85 -33.76 26.26
CA GLU A 209 -65.23 -34.97 25.52
C GLU A 209 -65.41 -36.17 26.44
N ALA A 210 -64.60 -36.33 27.50
CA ALA A 210 -64.81 -37.35 28.53
C ALA A 210 -66.10 -37.09 29.36
N GLY A 211 -66.51 -35.82 29.51
CA GLY A 211 -67.78 -35.45 30.12
C GLY A 211 -68.99 -35.60 29.19
N ALA A 212 -68.79 -35.47 27.87
CA ALA A 212 -69.83 -35.56 26.85
C ALA A 212 -70.00 -36.98 26.25
N ALA A 213 -69.01 -37.86 26.38
CA ALA A 213 -69.08 -39.23 25.91
C ALA A 213 -69.99 -40.08 26.81
N ALA A 214 -71.25 -40.22 26.37
CA ALA A 214 -72.15 -41.28 26.79
C ALA A 214 -71.40 -42.62 26.78
N SER A 215 -71.14 -43.18 27.98
CA SER A 215 -70.38 -44.41 28.19
C SER A 215 -70.82 -45.50 27.21
N PHE A 216 -69.90 -45.93 26.35
CA PHE A 216 -70.09 -47.14 25.57
C PHE A 216 -70.24 -48.34 26.51
N PRO A 217 -70.99 -49.39 26.10
CA PRO A 217 -70.98 -50.66 26.81
C PRO A 217 -69.54 -51.18 26.98
N PRO A 218 -69.22 -51.92 28.07
CA PRO A 218 -67.86 -52.39 28.35
C PRO A 218 -67.19 -53.13 27.20
N GLU A 219 -67.98 -53.87 26.41
CA GLU A 219 -67.56 -54.62 25.23
C GLU A 219 -67.08 -53.69 24.11
N VAL A 220 -67.83 -52.63 23.81
CA VAL A 220 -67.46 -51.63 22.80
C VAL A 220 -66.27 -50.81 23.29
N ALA A 221 -66.22 -50.47 24.58
CA ALA A 221 -65.06 -49.80 25.17
C ALA A 221 -63.78 -50.65 25.11
N ALA A 222 -63.88 -51.99 25.16
CA ALA A 222 -62.75 -52.89 24.94
C ALA A 222 -62.28 -52.85 23.48
N LEU A 223 -63.20 -52.93 22.52
CA LEU A 223 -62.87 -52.82 21.09
C LEU A 223 -62.21 -51.48 20.74
N LEU A 224 -62.67 -50.38 21.36
CA LEU A 224 -62.05 -49.05 21.18
C LEU A 224 -60.60 -48.99 21.70
N ARG A 225 -60.26 -49.75 22.75
CA ARG A 225 -58.86 -49.90 23.19
C ARG A 225 -58.05 -50.72 22.19
N ASP A 226 -58.64 -51.79 21.66
CA ASP A 226 -57.98 -52.67 20.68
C ASP A 226 -57.67 -51.93 19.36
N LEU A 227 -58.44 -50.90 18.98
CA LEU A 227 -58.11 -50.01 17.85
C LEU A 227 -56.78 -49.25 18.03
N GLN A 228 -56.26 -49.13 19.25
CA GLN A 228 -54.98 -48.48 19.55
C GLN A 228 -53.84 -49.48 19.82
N HIS A 229 -54.10 -50.77 19.58
CA HIS A 229 -53.11 -51.82 19.82
C HIS A 229 -51.93 -51.72 18.84
N GLU A 230 -50.74 -52.14 19.25
CA GLU A 230 -49.52 -52.10 18.41
C GLU A 230 -49.60 -53.04 17.19
N ASP A 231 -50.17 -54.22 17.37
CA ASP A 231 -50.41 -55.20 16.30
C ASP A 231 -51.60 -54.77 15.41
N GLY A 232 -51.32 -54.58 14.11
CA GLY A 232 -52.33 -54.21 13.12
C GLY A 232 -53.43 -55.25 12.92
N ARG A 233 -53.17 -56.53 13.20
CA ARG A 233 -54.21 -57.57 13.15
C ARG A 233 -55.24 -57.40 14.25
N VAL A 234 -54.81 -57.04 15.45
CA VAL A 234 -55.71 -56.75 16.58
C VAL A 234 -56.58 -55.54 16.26
N ARG A 235 -55.98 -54.49 15.68
CA ARG A 235 -56.73 -53.31 15.20
C ARG A 235 -57.76 -53.68 14.13
N TYR A 236 -57.38 -54.53 13.18
CA TYR A 236 -58.27 -55.02 12.12
C TYR A 236 -59.46 -55.79 12.69
N ASP A 237 -59.21 -56.76 13.58
CA ASP A 237 -60.26 -57.57 14.21
C ASP A 237 -61.21 -56.71 15.06
N ALA A 238 -60.68 -55.70 15.74
CA ALA A 238 -61.49 -54.75 16.50
C ALA A 238 -62.39 -53.92 15.58
N LEU A 239 -61.84 -53.44 14.46
CA LEU A 239 -62.58 -52.66 13.47
C LEU A 239 -63.67 -53.49 12.79
N GLU A 240 -63.41 -54.75 12.47
CA GLU A 240 -64.40 -55.70 11.90
C GLU A 240 -65.57 -55.95 12.87
N LYS A 241 -65.27 -56.08 14.18
CA LYS A 241 -66.31 -56.24 15.21
C LYS A 241 -67.14 -54.97 15.38
N LEU A 242 -66.53 -53.79 15.26
CA LEU A 242 -67.22 -52.52 15.36
C LEU A 242 -68.13 -52.24 14.16
N GLU A 243 -67.78 -52.72 12.95
CA GLU A 243 -68.53 -52.51 11.70
C GLU A 243 -70.05 -52.79 11.84
N LYS A 244 -70.41 -53.81 12.61
CA LYS A 244 -71.79 -54.27 12.80
C LYS A 244 -72.64 -53.32 13.66
N LEU A 245 -72.02 -52.44 14.44
CA LEU A 245 -72.72 -51.60 15.40
C LEU A 245 -73.38 -50.38 14.75
N ARG A 246 -72.83 -49.88 13.63
CA ARG A 246 -73.32 -48.69 12.89
C ARG A 246 -73.65 -47.50 13.81
N ASP A 247 -72.86 -47.32 14.87
CA ASP A 247 -73.07 -46.25 15.84
C ASP A 247 -72.26 -45.01 15.41
N PRO A 248 -72.92 -43.88 15.07
CA PRO A 248 -72.23 -42.66 14.66
C PRO A 248 -71.23 -42.13 15.71
N ARG A 249 -71.41 -42.46 17.00
CA ARG A 249 -70.48 -42.08 18.07
C ARG A 249 -69.10 -42.73 17.90
N LEU A 250 -68.99 -43.80 17.11
CA LEU A 250 -67.72 -44.49 16.83
C LEU A 250 -66.89 -43.80 15.73
N LEU A 251 -67.49 -42.90 14.94
CA LEU A 251 -66.82 -42.24 13.82
C LEU A 251 -65.49 -41.55 14.19
N PRO A 252 -65.38 -40.80 15.31
CA PRO A 252 -64.12 -40.19 15.72
C PRO A 252 -62.99 -41.19 15.96
N HIS A 253 -63.33 -42.43 16.35
CA HIS A 253 -62.35 -43.49 16.58
C HIS A 253 -61.92 -44.21 15.30
N VAL A 254 -62.72 -44.12 14.23
CA VAL A 254 -62.43 -44.77 12.94
C VAL A 254 -61.65 -43.84 12.00
N TYR A 255 -61.86 -42.52 12.04
CA TYR A 255 -61.15 -41.59 11.13
C TYR A 255 -59.61 -41.74 11.12
N PRO A 256 -58.92 -41.88 12.27
CA PRO A 256 -57.47 -42.01 12.28
C PRO A 256 -56.98 -43.28 11.55
N LEU A 257 -57.80 -44.32 11.49
CA LEU A 257 -57.44 -45.62 10.90
C LEU A 257 -57.37 -45.59 9.38
N LEU A 258 -57.86 -44.53 8.72
CA LEU A 258 -57.62 -44.31 7.28
C LEU A 258 -56.14 -44.08 6.95
N ALA A 259 -55.33 -43.70 7.94
CA ALA A 259 -53.89 -43.51 7.80
C ALA A 259 -53.08 -44.60 8.55
N ASP A 260 -53.71 -45.72 8.89
CA ASP A 260 -53.08 -46.80 9.64
C ASP A 260 -51.86 -47.40 8.90
N PRO A 261 -50.76 -47.74 9.61
CA PRO A 261 -49.61 -48.38 8.99
C PRO A 261 -49.95 -49.69 8.25
N TYR A 262 -50.96 -50.43 8.72
CA TYR A 262 -51.39 -51.70 8.16
C TYR A 262 -52.49 -51.50 7.11
N GLU A 263 -52.21 -51.89 5.87
CA GLU A 263 -53.06 -51.58 4.72
C GLU A 263 -54.46 -52.20 4.77
N PHE A 264 -54.61 -53.35 5.45
CA PHE A 264 -55.92 -53.98 5.63
C PHE A 264 -56.81 -53.19 6.59
N VAL A 265 -56.22 -52.51 7.59
CA VAL A 265 -56.95 -51.61 8.49
C VAL A 265 -57.44 -50.39 7.72
N ARG A 266 -56.59 -49.78 6.89
CA ARG A 266 -57.00 -48.65 6.02
C ARG A 266 -58.15 -49.01 5.09
N PHE A 267 -58.05 -50.19 4.44
CA PHE A 267 -59.09 -50.72 3.57
C PHE A 267 -60.43 -50.89 4.31
N LEU A 268 -60.40 -51.51 5.48
CA LEU A 268 -61.60 -51.78 6.26
C LEU A 268 -62.20 -50.49 6.82
N ALA A 269 -61.36 -49.54 7.29
CA ALA A 269 -61.80 -48.22 7.73
C ALA A 269 -62.51 -47.45 6.61
N ALA A 270 -61.93 -47.44 5.41
CA ALA A 270 -62.54 -46.80 4.25
C ALA A 270 -63.88 -47.43 3.86
N SER A 271 -63.98 -48.75 3.93
CA SER A 271 -65.21 -49.50 3.60
C SER A 271 -66.30 -49.23 4.63
N LEU A 272 -65.96 -49.37 5.93
CA LEU A 272 -66.85 -49.16 7.05
C LEU A 272 -67.44 -47.74 7.06
N LEU A 273 -66.63 -46.71 6.82
CA LEU A 273 -67.12 -45.32 6.72
C LEU A 273 -68.12 -45.14 5.57
N GLY A 274 -67.90 -45.85 4.45
CA GLY A 274 -68.86 -45.95 3.35
C GLY A 274 -70.17 -46.62 3.76
N ASP A 275 -70.09 -47.76 4.42
CA ASP A 275 -71.24 -48.56 4.84
C ASP A 275 -72.11 -47.89 5.91
N TRP A 276 -71.49 -47.07 6.74
CA TRP A 276 -72.18 -46.25 7.74
C TRP A 276 -72.75 -44.96 7.14
N GLY A 277 -72.48 -44.65 5.87
CA GLY A 277 -72.95 -43.43 5.23
C GLY A 277 -72.35 -42.18 5.90
N ALA A 278 -71.12 -42.27 6.41
CA ALA A 278 -70.50 -41.23 7.22
C ALA A 278 -70.18 -39.99 6.38
N ARG A 279 -71.15 -39.09 6.19
CA ARG A 279 -70.99 -37.88 5.36
C ARG A 279 -69.79 -37.02 5.75
N ALA A 280 -69.50 -36.90 7.05
CA ALA A 280 -68.34 -36.18 7.56
C ALA A 280 -66.99 -36.87 7.24
N ALA A 281 -66.99 -38.14 6.84
CA ALA A 281 -65.79 -38.86 6.39
C ALA A 281 -65.31 -38.45 5.00
N THR A 282 -66.17 -37.81 4.20
CA THR A 282 -65.92 -37.50 2.78
C THR A 282 -64.54 -36.88 2.53
N PRO A 283 -64.10 -35.80 3.19
CA PRO A 283 -62.76 -35.25 2.93
C PRO A 283 -61.63 -36.24 3.24
N HIS A 284 -61.76 -37.07 4.27
CA HIS A 284 -60.76 -38.08 4.62
C HIS A 284 -60.71 -39.22 3.58
N LEU A 285 -61.88 -39.63 3.06
CA LEU A 285 -61.97 -40.62 1.99
C LEU A 285 -61.42 -40.10 0.65
N ILE A 286 -61.55 -38.79 0.37
CA ILE A 286 -60.91 -38.17 -0.80
C ILE A 286 -59.39 -38.31 -0.70
N GLU A 287 -58.79 -38.01 0.45
CA GLU A 287 -57.35 -38.22 0.66
C GLU A 287 -56.94 -39.70 0.50
N THR A 288 -57.80 -40.63 0.93
CA THR A 288 -57.56 -42.08 0.81
C THR A 288 -57.52 -42.57 -0.66
N LEU A 289 -57.99 -41.77 -1.64
CA LEU A 289 -57.81 -42.08 -3.07
C LEU A 289 -56.33 -42.07 -3.50
N LEU A 290 -55.47 -41.42 -2.73
CA LEU A 290 -54.03 -41.34 -2.98
C LEU A 290 -53.25 -42.49 -2.32
N ASP A 291 -53.92 -43.45 -1.67
CA ASP A 291 -53.26 -44.57 -1.00
C ASP A 291 -52.35 -45.37 -1.95
N GLU A 292 -51.27 -45.94 -1.42
CA GLU A 292 -50.32 -46.77 -2.16
C GLU A 292 -50.96 -48.08 -2.67
N LYS A 293 -51.91 -48.67 -1.95
CA LYS A 293 -52.54 -49.96 -2.29
C LYS A 293 -53.80 -49.76 -3.12
N ASN A 294 -53.90 -50.44 -4.26
CA ASN A 294 -55.03 -50.32 -5.17
C ASN A 294 -56.38 -50.70 -4.54
N PHE A 295 -56.42 -51.69 -3.66
CA PHE A 295 -57.66 -52.11 -3.00
C PHE A 295 -58.13 -51.11 -1.95
N VAL A 296 -57.24 -50.39 -1.27
CA VAL A 296 -57.59 -49.28 -0.36
C VAL A 296 -58.19 -48.12 -1.18
N ARG A 297 -57.56 -47.77 -2.30
CA ARG A 297 -58.11 -46.76 -3.24
C ARG A 297 -59.50 -47.14 -3.75
N ALA A 298 -59.69 -48.41 -4.08
CA ALA A 298 -60.98 -48.92 -4.55
C ALA A 298 -62.07 -48.80 -3.49
N ALA A 299 -61.74 -49.13 -2.23
CA ALA A 299 -62.64 -48.96 -1.10
C ALA A 299 -63.02 -47.49 -0.93
N ALA A 300 -62.04 -46.58 -0.90
CA ALA A 300 -62.30 -45.14 -0.79
C ALA A 300 -63.21 -44.62 -1.91
N ALA A 301 -62.92 -44.96 -3.17
CA ALA A 301 -63.75 -44.56 -4.31
C ALA A 301 -65.18 -45.12 -4.22
N SER A 302 -65.33 -46.39 -3.82
CA SER A 302 -66.64 -47.02 -3.62
C SER A 302 -67.45 -46.33 -2.52
N SER A 303 -66.79 -46.03 -1.39
CA SER A 303 -67.38 -45.37 -0.25
C SER A 303 -67.78 -43.93 -0.56
N LEU A 304 -66.95 -43.17 -1.29
CA LEU A 304 -67.29 -41.84 -1.77
C LEU A 304 -68.54 -41.85 -2.65
N ARG A 305 -68.63 -42.79 -3.61
CA ARG A 305 -69.84 -42.95 -4.44
C ARG A 305 -71.07 -43.27 -3.60
N ARG A 306 -70.94 -44.14 -2.60
CA ARG A 306 -72.05 -44.55 -1.72
C ARG A 306 -72.54 -43.41 -0.84
N ILE A 307 -71.63 -42.63 -0.27
CA ILE A 307 -71.94 -41.52 0.63
C ILE A 307 -72.51 -40.33 -0.13
N THR A 308 -71.90 -39.96 -1.26
CA THR A 308 -72.20 -38.70 -1.97
C THR A 308 -73.20 -38.86 -3.10
N GLY A 309 -73.42 -40.09 -3.58
CA GLY A 309 -74.20 -40.38 -4.80
C GLY A 309 -73.51 -39.94 -6.11
N GLN A 310 -72.32 -39.32 -6.04
CA GLN A 310 -71.61 -38.83 -7.20
C GLN A 310 -70.87 -39.96 -7.91
N THR A 311 -70.78 -39.89 -9.23
CA THR A 311 -70.10 -40.89 -10.08
C THR A 311 -68.89 -40.30 -10.79
N ILE A 312 -68.03 -39.60 -10.03
CA ILE A 312 -66.76 -39.09 -10.57
C ILE A 312 -65.88 -40.30 -10.97
N PRO A 313 -65.41 -40.39 -12.24
CA PRO A 313 -64.60 -41.51 -12.69
C PRO A 313 -63.33 -41.64 -11.88
N PHE A 314 -63.02 -42.86 -11.45
CA PHE A 314 -61.77 -43.18 -10.75
C PHE A 314 -61.35 -44.60 -11.10
N ASP A 315 -60.20 -44.72 -11.75
CA ASP A 315 -59.54 -46.01 -11.98
C ASP A 315 -58.50 -46.24 -10.88
N LYS A 316 -58.68 -47.34 -10.14
CA LYS A 316 -57.79 -47.72 -9.03
C LYS A 316 -56.40 -48.14 -9.50
N ASP A 317 -56.26 -48.64 -10.73
CA ASP A 317 -55.00 -49.17 -11.28
C ASP A 317 -54.33 -48.21 -12.27
N ALA A 318 -54.97 -47.07 -12.57
CA ALA A 318 -54.40 -46.06 -13.45
C ALA A 318 -53.10 -45.44 -12.89
N PRO A 319 -52.23 -44.92 -13.79
CA PRO A 319 -51.07 -44.12 -13.43
C PRO A 319 -51.41 -42.98 -12.45
N GLU A 320 -50.44 -42.58 -11.63
CA GLU A 320 -50.66 -41.60 -10.56
C GLU A 320 -51.16 -40.25 -11.08
N ASP A 321 -50.68 -39.79 -12.23
CA ASP A 321 -51.09 -38.54 -12.86
C ASP A 321 -52.57 -38.55 -13.29
N GLU A 322 -53.07 -39.68 -13.78
CA GLU A 322 -54.49 -39.85 -14.08
C GLU A 322 -55.33 -39.92 -12.79
N ARG A 323 -54.89 -40.69 -11.79
CA ARG A 323 -55.57 -40.77 -10.48
C ARG A 323 -55.64 -39.42 -9.78
N ARG A 324 -54.59 -38.60 -9.91
CA ARG A 324 -54.52 -37.26 -9.33
C ARG A 324 -55.58 -36.32 -9.92
N LYS A 325 -55.90 -36.44 -11.21
CA LYS A 325 -57.01 -35.67 -11.84
C LYS A 325 -58.35 -36.00 -11.19
N SER A 326 -58.63 -37.27 -10.95
CA SER A 326 -59.86 -37.70 -10.27
C SER A 326 -59.89 -37.25 -8.81
N TYR A 327 -58.76 -37.31 -8.10
CA TYR A 327 -58.62 -36.76 -6.74
C TYR A 327 -58.95 -35.26 -6.70
N GLU A 328 -58.37 -34.46 -7.60
CA GLU A 328 -58.65 -33.01 -7.66
C GLU A 328 -60.12 -32.73 -8.01
N ALA A 329 -60.73 -33.53 -8.89
CA ALA A 329 -62.17 -33.42 -9.20
C ALA A 329 -63.04 -33.67 -7.96
N TRP A 330 -62.72 -34.68 -7.16
CA TRP A 330 -63.40 -34.93 -5.88
C TRP A 330 -63.20 -33.80 -4.88
N LYS A 331 -61.97 -33.26 -4.79
CA LYS A 331 -61.63 -32.15 -3.90
C LYS A 331 -62.38 -30.88 -4.26
N LEU A 332 -62.47 -30.56 -5.55
CA LEU A 332 -63.24 -29.42 -6.06
C LEU A 332 -64.72 -29.58 -5.74
N TRP A 333 -65.29 -30.77 -6.01
CA TRP A 333 -66.69 -31.05 -5.67
C TRP A 333 -66.96 -30.84 -4.17
N TRP A 334 -66.06 -31.30 -3.29
CA TRP A 334 -66.19 -31.09 -1.85
C TRP A 334 -66.10 -29.62 -1.44
N GLN A 335 -65.21 -28.84 -2.06
CA GLN A 335 -65.10 -27.40 -1.79
C GLN A 335 -66.37 -26.65 -2.19
N GLU A 336 -67.00 -27.02 -3.30
CA GLU A 336 -68.21 -26.37 -3.80
C GLU A 336 -69.48 -26.82 -3.05
N ASN A 337 -69.55 -28.09 -2.64
CA ASN A 337 -70.80 -28.70 -2.16
C ASN A 337 -70.74 -29.16 -0.70
N GLY A 338 -69.57 -29.23 -0.07
CA GLY A 338 -69.36 -29.91 1.23
C GLY A 338 -70.19 -29.33 2.37
N GLU A 339 -70.28 -28.00 2.46
CA GLU A 339 -71.06 -27.35 3.51
C GLU A 339 -72.57 -27.64 3.37
N ALA A 340 -73.10 -27.56 2.14
CA ALA A 340 -74.49 -27.89 1.86
C ALA A 340 -74.77 -29.39 2.04
N PHE A 341 -73.84 -30.25 1.64
CA PHE A 341 -73.93 -31.70 1.74
C PHE A 341 -73.98 -32.19 3.19
N LEU A 342 -73.23 -31.55 4.09
CA LEU A 342 -73.27 -31.87 5.52
C LEU A 342 -74.55 -31.38 6.20
N LYS A 343 -75.15 -30.29 5.70
CA LYS A 343 -76.39 -29.70 6.24
C LYS A 343 -77.66 -30.36 5.72
N ALA A 344 -77.61 -31.00 4.57
CA ALA A 344 -78.75 -31.76 4.05
C ALA A 344 -79.04 -32.95 4.99
N GLU A 345 -80.28 -33.08 5.47
CA GLU A 345 -80.70 -34.28 6.21
C GLU A 345 -80.65 -35.51 5.27
N PRO A 346 -80.27 -36.70 5.77
CA PRO A 346 -80.19 -37.93 4.98
C PRO A 346 -81.53 -38.46 4.48
#